data_AF-L2GX08-F1
#
_entry.id   AF-L2GX08-F1
#
_cell.length_a   1.000
_cell.length_b   1.000
_cell.length_c   1.000
_cell.angle_alpha   90.00
_cell.angle_beta   90.00
_cell.angle_gamma   90.00
#
_symmetry.space_group_name_H-M   'P 1'
#
loop_
_entity.id
_entity.type
_entity.pdbx_description
1 polymer ?
#
loop_
_entity_poly.entity_id
_entity_poly.type
_entity_poly.pdbx_seq_one_letter_code
_entity_poly.pdbx_strand_id
1 'polypeptide(L)'
;MSDEEINRRFKLFDFGSKGYLSPEEYKAFCYSMLRRPKDIKGNKVHRDDITDTINEPKDYTGYFEFLACGGKYITYDTMKQALAKLNLADDDIKEMITYFNEQGILSYNEFAKIFD
;
A
#
# COMPACT_ATOMS: atom_id res chain seq x y z
N MET A 1 -6.08 -14.44 5.78
CA MET A 1 -4.92 -14.83 4.96
C MET A 1 -4.37 -16.11 5.55
N SER A 2 -4.01 -17.11 4.73
CA SER A 2 -3.42 -18.34 5.27
C SER A 2 -1.96 -18.14 5.67
N ASP A 3 -1.44 -19.02 6.53
CA ASP A 3 -0.02 -19.02 6.92
C ASP A 3 0.93 -19.17 5.73
N GLU A 4 0.52 -19.94 4.72
CA GLU A 4 1.25 -20.12 3.47
C GLU A 4 1.31 -18.83 2.64
N GLU A 5 0.20 -18.09 2.54
CA GLU A 5 0.18 -16.79 1.86
C GLU A 5 1.06 -15.75 2.56
N ILE A 6 1.05 -15.75 3.90
CA ILE A 6 1.90 -14.88 4.71
C ILE A 6 3.37 -15.19 4.41
N ASN A 7 3.76 -16.46 4.44
CA ASN A 7 5.12 -16.89 4.16
C ASN A 7 5.54 -16.56 2.72
N ARG A 8 4.64 -16.74 1.74
CA ARG A 8 4.89 -16.38 0.34
C ARG A 8 5.14 -14.88 0.20
N ARG A 9 4.26 -14.05 0.77
CA ARG A 9 4.41 -12.59 0.70
C ARG A 9 5.67 -12.12 1.43
N PHE A 10 5.96 -12.64 2.63
CA PHE A 10 7.19 -12.32 3.34
C PHE A 10 8.43 -12.56 2.48
N LYS A 11 8.51 -13.72 1.82
CA LYS A 11 9.62 -14.06 0.92
C LYS A 11 9.73 -13.15 -0.30
N LEU A 12 8.62 -12.59 -0.80
CA LEU A 12 8.65 -11.64 -1.92
C LEU A 12 9.33 -10.32 -1.56
N PHE A 13 9.26 -9.91 -0.29
CA PHE A 13 9.84 -8.66 0.19
C PHE A 13 11.17 -8.86 0.94
N ASP A 14 11.55 -10.10 1.29
CA ASP A 14 12.89 -10.42 1.81
C ASP A 14 13.91 -10.46 0.68
N PHE A 15 14.31 -9.28 0.19
CA PHE A 15 15.28 -9.18 -0.88
C PHE A 15 16.64 -9.68 -0.40
N GLY A 16 17.19 -10.65 -1.13
CA GLY A 16 18.42 -11.34 -0.77
C GLY A 16 18.22 -12.52 0.18
N SER A 17 16.99 -12.92 0.51
CA SER A 17 16.68 -14.14 1.28
C SER A 17 17.39 -14.20 2.63
N LYS A 18 17.35 -13.11 3.38
CA LYS A 18 18.07 -12.90 4.65
C LYS A 18 17.36 -13.55 5.83
N GLY A 19 16.10 -13.92 5.68
CA GLY A 19 15.23 -14.39 6.76
C GLY A 19 14.63 -13.27 7.62
N TYR A 20 14.74 -12.01 7.17
CA TYR A 20 14.14 -10.83 7.82
C TYR A 20 13.93 -9.71 6.80
N LEU A 21 12.93 -8.87 7.04
CA LEU A 21 12.72 -7.62 6.32
C LEU A 21 13.52 -6.49 7.00
N SER A 22 14.23 -5.70 6.22
CA SER A 22 14.72 -4.38 6.61
C SER A 22 13.55 -3.41 6.84
N PRO A 23 13.77 -2.26 7.50
CA PRO A 23 12.71 -1.27 7.71
C PRO A 23 12.01 -0.84 6.40
N GLU A 24 12.76 -0.67 5.31
CA GLU A 24 12.24 -0.30 3.99
C GLU A 24 11.39 -1.42 3.38
N GLU A 25 11.87 -2.66 3.44
CA GLU A 25 11.13 -3.83 2.96
C GLU A 25 9.85 -4.06 3.75
N TYR A 26 9.88 -3.86 5.07
CA TYR A 26 8.70 -3.95 5.92
C TYR A 26 7.68 -2.85 5.58
N LYS A 27 8.12 -1.60 5.37
CA LYS A 27 7.23 -0.52 4.91
C LYS A 27 6.56 -0.89 3.58
N ALA A 28 7.35 -1.34 2.60
CA ALA A 28 6.83 -1.76 1.31
C ALA A 28 5.84 -2.94 1.44
N PHE A 29 6.16 -3.92 2.28
CA PHE A 29 5.29 -5.06 2.58
C PHE A 29 3.95 -4.61 3.16
N CYS A 30 3.94 -3.73 4.18
CA CYS A 30 2.72 -3.17 4.76
C CYS A 30 1.89 -2.42 3.72
N TYR A 31 2.53 -1.58 2.91
CA TYR A 31 1.87 -0.77 1.89
C TYR A 31 1.24 -1.63 0.79
N SER A 32 1.88 -2.74 0.41
CA SER A 32 1.31 -3.71 -0.54
C SER A 32 0.01 -4.38 -0.07
N MET A 33 -0.30 -4.28 1.22
CA MET A 33 -1.52 -4.83 1.83
C MET A 33 -2.47 -3.74 2.32
N LEU A 34 -2.22 -2.46 1.97
CA LEU A 34 -2.95 -1.31 2.47
C LEU A 34 -2.95 -1.22 4.00
N ARG A 35 -1.80 -1.45 4.62
CA ARG A 35 -1.62 -1.33 6.07
C ARG A 35 -0.57 -0.30 6.40
N ARG A 36 -0.69 0.33 7.57
CA ARG A 36 0.37 1.21 8.07
C ARG A 36 1.46 0.37 8.74
N PRO A 37 2.73 0.61 8.41
CA PRO A 37 3.83 0.01 9.14
C PRO A 37 3.80 0.52 10.58
N LYS A 38 3.96 -0.39 11.53
CA LYS A 38 4.15 -0.03 12.95
C LYS A 38 5.59 0.36 13.21
N ASP A 39 5.81 1.07 14.30
CA ASP A 39 7.16 1.30 14.81
C ASP A 39 7.71 -0.03 15.34
N ILE A 40 8.68 -0.60 14.62
CA ILE A 40 9.35 -1.82 15.03
C ILE A 40 10.64 -1.45 15.75
N LYS A 41 10.91 -2.12 16.87
CA LYS A 41 12.16 -1.96 17.61
C LYS A 41 13.26 -2.73 16.90
N GLY A 42 14.17 -2.01 16.25
CA GLY A 42 15.35 -2.57 15.58
C GLY A 42 15.23 -2.60 14.06
N ASN A 43 16.27 -3.13 13.40
CA ASN A 43 16.43 -3.06 11.94
C ASN A 43 16.11 -4.39 11.24
N LYS A 44 15.50 -5.35 11.94
CA LYS A 44 15.18 -6.67 11.43
C LYS A 44 13.77 -7.04 11.86
N VAL A 45 12.92 -7.33 10.87
CA VAL A 45 11.54 -7.75 11.08
C VAL A 45 11.41 -9.18 10.61
N HIS A 46 11.18 -10.10 11.54
CA HIS A 46 11.01 -11.51 11.22
C HIS A 46 9.56 -11.81 10.84
N ARG A 47 9.35 -12.99 10.27
CA ARG A 47 8.03 -13.43 9.82
C ARG A 47 7.00 -13.40 10.94
N ASP A 48 7.37 -13.74 12.16
CA ASP A 48 6.40 -13.79 13.26
C ASP A 48 6.00 -12.39 13.72
N ASP A 49 6.88 -11.40 13.57
CA ASP A 49 6.65 -10.00 13.93
C ASP A 49 5.57 -9.33 13.04
N ILE A 50 5.35 -9.85 11.84
CA ILE A 50 4.35 -9.28 10.90
C ILE A 50 2.94 -9.83 11.11
N THR A 51 2.76 -10.84 11.97
CA THR A 51 1.47 -11.51 12.20
C THR A 51 0.40 -10.53 12.66
N ASP A 52 0.74 -9.68 13.65
CA ASP A 52 -0.19 -8.67 14.16
C ASP A 52 -0.57 -7.65 13.09
N THR A 53 0.41 -7.19 12.30
CA THR A 53 0.14 -6.31 11.16
C THR A 53 -0.78 -6.99 10.15
N ILE A 54 -0.62 -8.29 9.88
CA ILE A 54 -1.47 -9.00 8.92
C ILE A 54 -2.91 -9.21 9.41
N ASN A 55 -3.12 -9.21 10.72
CA ASN A 55 -4.45 -9.36 11.30
C ASN A 55 -5.20 -8.04 11.46
N GLU A 56 -4.51 -6.91 11.26
CA GLU A 56 -5.15 -5.60 11.30
C GLU A 56 -6.03 -5.34 10.08
N PRO A 57 -7.13 -4.59 10.28
CA PRO A 57 -7.96 -4.13 9.18
C PRO A 57 -7.11 -3.31 8.19
N LYS A 58 -7.44 -3.43 6.91
CA LYS A 58 -6.87 -2.58 5.87
C LYS A 58 -7.23 -1.12 6.18
N ASP A 59 -6.29 -0.20 5.99
CA ASP A 59 -6.46 1.23 6.27
C ASP A 59 -7.01 1.97 5.04
N TYR A 60 -8.16 1.54 4.52
CA TYR A 60 -8.75 2.16 3.33
C TYR A 60 -8.88 3.67 3.46
N THR A 61 -9.34 4.13 4.63
CA THR A 61 -9.52 5.56 4.91
C THR A 61 -8.21 6.33 4.81
N GLY A 62 -7.14 5.87 5.45
CA GLY A 62 -5.86 6.57 5.41
C GLY A 62 -5.25 6.66 4.01
N TYR A 63 -5.31 5.57 3.23
CA TYR A 63 -4.84 5.60 1.84
C TYR A 63 -5.71 6.48 0.95
N PHE A 64 -7.02 6.41 1.12
CA PHE A 64 -7.94 7.27 0.38
C PHE A 64 -7.68 8.74 0.68
N GLU A 65 -7.59 9.14 1.94
CA GLU A 65 -7.32 10.52 2.36
C GLU A 65 -5.98 11.03 1.82
N PHE A 66 -4.94 10.18 1.81
CA PHE A 66 -3.65 10.48 1.23
C PHE A 66 -3.75 10.76 -0.27
N LEU A 67 -4.36 9.85 -1.03
CA LEU A 67 -4.49 9.95 -2.49
C LEU A 67 -5.49 11.03 -2.94
N ALA A 68 -6.50 11.31 -2.13
CA ALA A 68 -7.47 12.38 -2.36
C ALA A 68 -6.96 13.75 -1.90
N CYS A 69 -5.79 13.82 -1.23
CA CYS A 69 -5.23 15.05 -0.67
C CYS A 69 -6.23 15.81 0.22
N GLY A 70 -7.01 15.10 1.04
CA GLY A 70 -8.08 15.66 1.87
C GLY A 70 -9.38 16.03 1.12
N GLY A 71 -9.46 15.74 -0.18
CA GLY A 71 -10.64 15.90 -1.00
C GLY A 71 -11.67 14.78 -0.85
N LYS A 72 -12.81 14.93 -1.55
CA LYS A 72 -13.90 13.93 -1.57
C LYS A 72 -13.67 12.76 -2.53
N TYR A 73 -12.74 12.92 -3.47
CA TYR A 73 -12.47 11.98 -4.56
C TYR A 73 -10.97 11.88 -4.79
N ILE A 74 -10.51 10.71 -5.24
CA ILE A 74 -9.21 10.56 -5.87
C ILE A 74 -9.37 10.92 -7.34
N THR A 75 -8.59 11.87 -7.82
CA THR A 75 -8.51 12.25 -9.24
C THR A 75 -7.06 12.13 -9.72
N TYR A 76 -6.86 12.31 -11.03
CA TYR A 76 -5.51 12.46 -11.59
C TYR A 76 -4.69 13.53 -10.84
N ASP A 77 -5.26 14.71 -10.59
CA ASP A 77 -4.56 15.81 -9.94
C ASP A 77 -4.21 15.51 -8.49
N THR A 78 -5.15 14.95 -7.71
CA THR A 78 -4.89 14.63 -6.30
C THR A 78 -3.87 13.52 -6.17
N MET A 79 -3.90 12.53 -7.06
CA MET A 79 -2.93 11.44 -7.07
C MET A 79 -1.56 11.91 -7.54
N LYS A 80 -1.48 12.77 -8.56
CA LYS A 80 -0.21 13.40 -8.98
C LYS A 80 0.41 14.20 -7.85
N GLN A 81 -0.40 14.94 -7.10
CA GLN A 81 0.05 15.68 -5.93
C GLN A 81 0.55 14.73 -4.82
N ALA A 82 -0.23 13.69 -4.49
CA ALA A 82 0.12 12.73 -3.45
C ALA A 82 1.42 11.97 -3.76
N LEU A 83 1.61 11.61 -5.04
CA LEU A 83 2.75 10.81 -5.53
C LEU A 83 3.91 11.66 -6.06
N ALA A 84 3.88 12.99 -5.88
CA ALA A 84 4.88 13.89 -6.45
C ALA A 84 6.34 13.53 -6.09
N LYS A 85 6.56 12.89 -4.95
CA LYS A 85 7.90 12.45 -4.49
C LYS A 85 8.43 11.20 -5.20
N LEU A 86 7.58 10.46 -5.91
CA LEU A 86 7.94 9.22 -6.60
C LEU A 86 8.42 9.45 -8.03
N ASN A 87 8.30 10.68 -8.54
CA ASN A 87 8.76 11.08 -9.88
C ASN A 87 8.23 10.15 -11.00
N LEU A 88 6.95 9.76 -10.90
CA LEU A 88 6.24 8.94 -11.89
C LEU A 88 5.89 9.77 -13.12
N ALA A 89 5.80 9.13 -14.29
CA ALA A 89 5.36 9.82 -15.50
C ALA A 89 3.87 10.16 -15.42
N ASP A 90 3.47 11.26 -16.06
CA ASP A 90 2.08 11.68 -16.09
C ASP A 90 1.15 10.64 -16.70
N ASP A 91 1.62 9.93 -17.73
CA ASP A 91 0.84 8.87 -18.39
C ASP A 91 0.66 7.65 -17.49
N ASP A 92 1.66 7.29 -16.68
CA ASP A 92 1.54 6.21 -15.69
C ASP A 92 0.45 6.54 -14.65
N ILE A 93 0.43 7.79 -14.15
CA ILE A 93 -0.57 8.23 -13.16
C ILE A 93 -1.97 8.24 -13.77
N LYS A 94 -2.12 8.65 -15.04
CA LYS A 94 -3.39 8.58 -15.76
C LYS A 94 -3.84 7.13 -15.92
N GLU A 95 -2.97 6.24 -16.39
CA GLU A 95 -3.28 4.82 -16.52
C GLU A 95 -3.73 4.23 -15.18
N MET A 96 -3.03 4.54 -14.08
CA MET A 96 -3.41 4.07 -12.74
C MET A 96 -4.83 4.48 -12.34
N ILE A 97 -5.25 5.74 -12.57
CA ILE A 97 -6.62 6.15 -12.20
C ILE A 97 -7.67 5.60 -13.15
N THR A 98 -7.36 5.57 -14.46
CA THR A 98 -8.31 5.13 -15.47
C THR A 98 -8.49 3.62 -15.52
N TYR A 99 -7.51 2.86 -15.01
CA TYR A 99 -7.58 1.41 -14.89
C TYR A 99 -8.78 0.95 -14.05
N PHE A 100 -9.15 1.74 -13.03
CA PHE A 100 -10.24 1.40 -12.12
C PHE A 100 -11.57 2.07 -12.48
N ASN A 101 -11.53 3.26 -13.07
CA ASN A 101 -12.69 3.98 -13.57
C ASN A 101 -12.27 4.82 -14.78
N GLU A 102 -12.86 4.58 -15.96
CA GLU A 102 -12.57 5.31 -17.20
C GLU A 102 -12.71 6.84 -17.04
N GLN A 103 -13.51 7.32 -16.09
CA GLN A 103 -13.68 8.74 -15.79
C GLN A 103 -12.51 9.35 -15.01
N GLY A 104 -11.61 8.54 -14.45
CA GLY A 104 -10.46 8.99 -13.68
C GLY A 104 -10.81 9.64 -12.34
N ILE A 105 -11.97 9.29 -11.77
CA ILE A 105 -12.49 9.83 -10.50
C ILE A 105 -12.95 8.65 -9.64
N LEU A 106 -12.39 8.50 -8.44
CA LEU A 106 -12.78 7.45 -7.50
C LEU A 106 -13.34 8.04 -6.21
N SER A 107 -14.57 7.66 -5.87
CA SER A 107 -15.11 7.85 -4.52
C SER A 107 -14.52 6.85 -3.53
N TYR A 108 -14.69 7.11 -2.23
CA TYR A 108 -14.24 6.18 -1.18
C TYR A 108 -14.83 4.78 -1.35
N ASN A 109 -16.12 4.67 -1.69
CA ASN A 109 -16.79 3.39 -1.84
C ASN A 109 -16.26 2.59 -3.04
N GLU A 110 -15.91 3.26 -4.13
CA GLU A 110 -15.28 2.62 -5.30
C GLU A 110 -13.86 2.18 -4.97
N PHE A 111 -13.08 3.05 -4.33
CA PHE A 111 -11.74 2.72 -3.83
C PHE A 111 -11.76 1.50 -2.91
N ALA A 112 -12.62 1.48 -1.89
CA ALA A 112 -12.71 0.36 -0.97
C ALA A 112 -13.05 -0.96 -1.69
N LYS A 113 -14.00 -0.94 -2.65
CA LYS A 113 -14.39 -2.12 -3.42
C LYS A 113 -13.29 -2.69 -4.32
N ILE A 114 -12.42 -1.84 -4.86
CA ILE A 114 -11.29 -2.27 -5.70
C ILE A 114 -10.33 -3.15 -4.90
N PHE A 115 -10.17 -2.82 -3.62
CA PHE A 115 -9.12 -3.39 -2.79
C PHE A 115 -9.63 -4.33 -1.70
N ASP A 116 -10.94 -4.60 -1.62
CA ASP A 116 -11.55 -5.58 -0.69
C ASP A 116 -11.35 -7.03 -1.16
#